data_AF-A0A832H0T8-F1
#
_entry.id   AF-A0A832H0T8-F1
#
_cell.length_a   1.000
_cell.length_b   1.000
_cell.length_c   1.000
_cell.angle_alpha   90.00
_cell.angle_beta   90.00
_cell.angle_gamma   90.00
#
_symmetry.space_group_name_H-M   'P 1'
#
loop_
_entity.id
_entity.type
_entity.pdbx_description
1 polymer ?
#
loop_
_entity_poly.entity_id
_entity_poly.type
_entity_poly.pdbx_seq_one_letter_code
_entity_poly.pdbx_strand_id
1 'polypeptide(L)' 'MSTDQLSATFAALADPTWRAILAHLPKGEASVTELAQPFEMSLPAISKHLKVLERAGL' A
#
# COMPACT_ATOMS: atom_id res chain seq x y z
N MET A 1 -19.72 6.59 11.46
CA MET A 1 -18.54 7.33 11.94
C MET A 1 -17.59 7.45 10.77
N SER A 2 -17.28 8.67 10.33
CA SER A 2 -16.31 8.87 9.26
C SER A 2 -14.96 8.41 9.78
N THR A 3 -14.40 7.37 9.19
CA THR A 3 -13.01 6.97 9.44
C THR A 3 -12.13 8.17 9.14
N ASP A 4 -11.50 8.72 10.16
CA ASP A 4 -10.58 9.83 9.98
C ASP A 4 -9.34 9.37 9.19
N GLN A 5 -8.64 10.33 8.59
CA GLN A 5 -7.48 10.06 7.72
C GLN A 5 -6.41 9.22 8.42
N LEU A 6 -6.21 9.43 9.72
CA LEU A 6 -5.23 8.69 10.51
C LEU A 6 -5.66 7.23 10.70
N SER A 7 -6.95 6.99 10.98
CA SER A 7 -7.52 5.63 11.03
C SER A 7 -7.39 4.89 9.69
N ALA A 8 -7.57 5.57 8.56
CA ALA A 8 -7.37 4.97 7.23
C ALA A 8 -5.90 4.64 6.95
N THR A 9 -4.99 5.53 7.38
CA THR A 9 -3.53 5.32 7.29
C THR A 9 -3.10 4.11 8.09
N PHE A 10 -3.51 4.02 9.36
CA PHE A 10 -3.16 2.89 10.21
C PHE A 10 -3.76 1.58 9.71
N ALA A 11 -4.97 1.60 9.14
CA ALA A 11 -5.56 0.42 8.52
C ALA A 11 -4.74 -0.08 7.32
N ALA A 12 -4.24 0.83 6.47
CA ALA A 12 -3.36 0.47 5.35
C ALA A 12 -1.99 -0.05 5.82
N LEU A 13 -1.44 0.51 6.89
CA LEU A 13 -0.16 0.09 7.47
C LEU A 13 -0.27 -1.16 8.36
N ALA A 14 -1.46 -1.56 8.78
CA ALA A 14 -1.66 -2.74 9.64
C ALA A 14 -1.24 -4.04 8.92
N ASP A 15 -1.38 -4.08 7.60
CA ASP A 15 -1.05 -5.24 6.82
C ASP A 15 0.50 -5.42 6.69
N PRO A 16 1.05 -6.58 7.07
CA PRO A 16 2.49 -6.85 7.03
C PRO A 16 3.06 -6.92 5.61
N THR A 17 2.28 -7.39 4.63
CA THR A 17 2.66 -7.42 3.22
C THR A 17 2.80 -6.00 2.69
N TRP A 18 1.89 -5.10 3.07
CA TRP A 18 1.95 -3.69 2.68
C TRP A 18 3.12 -2.93 3.29
N ARG A 19 3.46 -3.23 4.54
CA ARG A 19 4.69 -2.72 5.16
C ARG A 19 5.95 -3.19 4.43
N ALA A 20 5.98 -4.44 3.97
CA ALA A 20 7.11 -4.96 3.20
C ALA A 20 7.24 -4.28 1.82
N ILE A 21 6.10 -4.06 1.13
CA ILE A 21 6.03 -3.31 -0.14
C ILE A 21 6.53 -1.87 0.06
N LEU A 22 6.00 -1.16 1.05
CA LEU A 22 6.40 0.21 1.38
C LEU A 22 7.88 0.31 1.78
N ALA A 23 8.44 -0.71 2.42
CA ALA A 23 9.87 -0.75 2.76
C ALA A 23 10.78 -0.98 1.54
N HIS A 24 10.24 -1.38 0.38
CA HIS A 24 11.00 -1.54 -0.87
C HIS A 24 10.99 -0.30 -1.77
N LEU A 25 9.98 0.56 -1.67
CA LEU A 25 9.88 1.84 -2.40
C LEU A 25 11.05 2.84 -2.19
N PRO A 26 11.72 2.94 -1.03
CA PRO A 26 12.81 3.90 -0.83
C PRO A 26 14.06 3.62 -1.67
N LYS A 27 14.15 2.45 -2.31
CA LYS A 27 15.33 2.03 -3.09
C LYS A 27 15.27 2.45 -4.57
N GLY A 28 14.18 3.06 -5.02
CA GLY A 28 13.99 3.53 -6.39
C GLY A 28 12.52 3.47 -6.83
N GLU A 29 12.24 3.99 -8.02
CA GLU A 29 10.93 3.82 -8.66
C GLU A 29 10.66 2.33 -8.88
N ALA A 30 9.52 1.84 -8.39
CA ALA A 30 9.08 0.46 -8.60
C ALA A 30 7.67 0.48 -9.22
N SER A 31 7.49 -0.26 -10.30
CA SER A 31 6.19 -0.43 -10.93
C SER A 31 5.26 -1.30 -10.08
N VAL A 32 3.95 -1.10 -10.22
CA VAL A 32 2.91 -1.89 -9.54
C VAL A 32 3.11 -3.40 -9.79
N THR A 33 3.60 -3.77 -10.97
CA THR A 33 3.87 -5.15 -11.36
C THR A 33 5.08 -5.74 -10.63
N GLU A 34 6.14 -4.95 -10.45
CA GLU A 34 7.33 -5.34 -9.67
C GLU A 34 7.00 -5.48 -8.19
N LEU A 35 6.15 -4.60 -7.65
CA LEU A 35 5.63 -4.71 -6.29
C LEU A 35 4.72 -5.94 -6.11
N ALA A 36 4.12 -6.46 -7.18
CA ALA A 36 3.23 -7.62 -7.13
C ALA A 36 3.98 -8.96 -7.12
N GLN A 37 5.11 -9.04 -7.84
CA GLN A 37 5.85 -10.27 -8.04
C GLN A 37 6.18 -11.04 -6.74
N PRO A 38 6.62 -10.40 -5.65
CA PRO A 38 7.05 -11.13 -4.45
C PRO A 38 5.90 -11.66 -3.60
N PHE A 39 4.68 -11.19 -3.80
CA PHE A 39 3.59 -11.33 -2.82
C PHE A 39 2.37 -12.12 -3.33
N GLU A 40 2.47 -12.76 -4.51
CA GLU A 40 1.37 -13.50 -5.18
C GLU A 40 0.04 -12.70 -5.22
N MET A 41 0.14 -11.37 -5.21
CA MET A 41 -1.00 -10.49 -5.04
C MET A 41 -1.50 -10.03 -6.41
N SER A 42 -2.81 -9.88 -6.53
CA SER A 42 -3.39 -9.36 -7.76
C SER A 42 -3.14 -7.85 -7.89
N LEU A 43 -2.90 -7.37 -9.12
CA LEU A 43 -2.78 -5.93 -9.43
C LEU A 43 -3.96 -5.07 -8.90
N PRO A 44 -5.22 -5.55 -8.91
CA PRO A 44 -6.34 -4.84 -8.30
C PRO A 44 -6.22 -4.67 -6.78
N ALA A 45 -5.72 -5.69 -6.07
CA ALA A 45 -5.48 -5.60 -4.64
C ALA A 45 -4.43 -4.52 -4.35
N ILE A 46 -3.39 -4.46 -5.21
CA ILE A 46 -2.33 -3.47 -5.05
C ILE A 46 -2.84 -2.05 -5.28
N SER A 47 -3.55 -1.87 -6.39
CA SER A 47 -4.14 -0.59 -6.76
C SER A 47 -5.13 -0.06 -5.71
N LYS A 48 -5.87 -0.97 -5.05
CA LYS A 48 -6.79 -0.60 -3.97
C LYS A 48 -6.04 -0.01 -2.78
N HIS A 49 -4.94 -0.61 -2.37
CA HIS A 49 -4.16 -0.12 -1.23
C HIS A 49 -3.39 1.15 -1.54
N LEU A 50 -2.82 1.27 -2.74
CA LEU A 50 -2.21 2.53 -3.19
C LEU A 50 -3.21 3.69 -3.12
N LYS A 51 -4.46 3.48 -3.56
CA LYS A 51 -5.52 4.49 -3.42
C LYS A 51 -5.86 4.82 -1.96
N VAL A 52 -5.74 3.87 -1.03
CA VAL A 52 -5.98 4.15 0.40
C VAL A 52 -4.83 4.99 0.96
N LEU A 53 -3.58 4.68 0.58
CA LEU A 53 -2.40 5.45 0.97
C LEU A 53 -2.44 6.89 0.40
N GLU A 54 -2.78 7.03 -0.88
CA GLU A 54 -2.96 8.34 -1.54
C GLU A 54 -4.05 9.16 -0.84
N ARG A 55 -5.19 8.54 -0.49
CA ARG A 55 -6.27 9.18 0.28
C ARG A 55 -5.85 9.52 1.72
N ALA A 56 -4.87 8.80 2.25
CA ALA A 56 -4.24 9.07 3.53
C ALA A 56 -3.17 10.19 3.44
N GLY A 57 -2.86 10.69 2.25
CA GLY A 57 -1.86 11.75 2.04
C GLY A 57 -0.41 11.25 2.08
N LEU A 58 -0.20 9.95 1.83
CA LEU A 58 1.11 9.32 1.64
C LEU A 58 1.45 9.16 0.16
#